data_AF-A0A6C1KBV6-F1
#
_entry.id   AF-A0A6C1KBV6-F1
#
_cell.length_a   1.000
_cell.length_b   1.000
_cell.length_c   1.000
_cell.angle_alpha   90.00
_cell.angle_beta   90.00
_cell.angle_gamma   90.00
#
_symmetry.space_group_name_H-M   'P 1'
#
loop_
_entity.id
_entity.type
_entity.pdbx_description
1 polymer ?
#
loop_
_entity_poly.entity_id
_entity_poly.type
_entity_poly.pdbx_seq_one_letter_code
_entity_poly.pdbx_strand_id
1 'polypeptide(L)'
;MTATDALPPRRKPWLVIIPLALVVIVAVIWSGLWFYAANRAQGEIDAWIGREAQLGRIWGCSDRTLGGFPFRFELRCQSPTLETRGGDAMRFTAVSTHVVAQVWAPSHIVAEFAGPARVEDLNTGSAYAANWSLLQMSGVGDLTGRPQRFSLQAHDMRIEQPGSAGTQPLSLATARLFEFHARRAPGADGKPDGVDYASGMRDGQSAVLNALGVTGPVDMTLQGTVSASADLRPMPVTQRLRAWAAAGGMATLERFAVTSPKLAVTSTGAVSLDPQGRLNGKLDLGFAGLNDLVKGLDRAGVIPREVSPIVGALAMVGKQGPVEGRQGTTFALSFDAGTLKLAGFPVGIVPPLF
;
A
#
# COMPACT_ATOMS: atom_id res chain seq x y z
N MET A 1 -20.44 29.29 81.96
CA MET A 1 -21.70 29.09 81.21
C MET A 1 -21.82 30.29 80.30
N THR A 2 -21.81 30.24 78.97
CA THR A 2 -22.03 29.18 77.98
C THR A 2 -21.38 29.69 76.68
N ALA A 3 -20.51 28.90 76.04
CA ALA A 3 -20.06 29.22 74.69
C ALA A 3 -21.20 28.88 73.72
N THR A 4 -21.69 29.87 72.99
CA THR A 4 -22.69 29.68 71.93
C THR A 4 -21.97 29.14 70.70
N ASP A 5 -22.04 27.83 70.48
CA ASP A 5 -21.61 27.21 69.24
C ASP A 5 -22.45 27.74 68.07
N ALA A 6 -21.81 28.47 67.16
CA ALA A 6 -22.43 28.90 65.92
C ALA A 6 -22.63 27.67 65.01
N LEU A 7 -23.90 27.35 64.70
CA LEU A 7 -24.24 26.29 63.77
C LEU A 7 -23.55 26.53 62.40
N PRO A 8 -22.86 25.53 61.83
CA PRO A 8 -22.19 25.69 60.54
C PRO A 8 -23.21 26.02 59.44
N PRO A 9 -22.86 26.87 58.46
CA PRO A 9 -23.78 27.28 57.40
C PRO A 9 -24.29 26.05 56.66
N ARG A 10 -25.62 25.90 56.57
CA ARG A 10 -26.29 24.88 55.77
C ARG A 10 -25.80 24.98 54.32
N ARG A 11 -24.91 24.08 53.91
CA ARG A 11 -24.46 23.97 52.51
C ARG A 11 -25.69 23.70 51.65
N LYS A 12 -26.02 24.64 50.75
CA LYS A 12 -27.20 24.55 49.88
C LYS A 12 -27.04 23.36 48.93
N PRO A 13 -27.76 22.24 49.12
CA PRO A 13 -27.52 21.01 48.37
C PRO A 13 -27.80 21.17 46.87
N TRP A 14 -28.63 22.15 46.48
CA TRP A 14 -28.90 22.45 45.08
C TRP A 14 -27.63 22.83 44.30
N LEU A 15 -26.63 23.46 44.95
CA LEU A 15 -25.39 23.88 44.29
C LEU A 15 -24.55 22.69 43.80
N VAL A 16 -24.81 21.49 44.34
CA VAL A 16 -24.17 20.23 43.91
C VAL A 16 -25.14 19.38 43.09
N ILE A 17 -26.43 19.35 43.46
CA ILE A 17 -27.44 18.53 42.77
C ILE A 17 -27.68 19.02 41.34
N ILE A 18 -27.75 20.33 41.09
CA ILE A 18 -27.98 20.87 39.74
C ILE A 18 -26.85 20.52 38.76
N PRO A 19 -25.56 20.78 39.06
CA PRO A 19 -24.49 20.40 38.14
C PRO A 19 -24.38 18.88 37.99
N LEU A 20 -24.62 18.10 39.05
CA LEU A 20 -24.66 16.64 38.95
C LEU A 20 -25.78 16.14 38.04
N ALA A 21 -27.00 16.68 38.20
CA ALA A 21 -28.14 16.35 37.35
C ALA A 21 -27.87 16.73 35.89
N LEU A 22 -27.25 17.88 35.64
CA LEU A 22 -26.83 18.30 34.30
C LEU A 22 -25.85 17.30 33.67
N VAL A 23 -24.82 16.88 34.42
CA VAL A 23 -23.84 15.88 33.94
C VAL A 23 -24.54 14.55 33.63
N VAL A 24 -25.47 14.11 34.47
CA VAL A 24 -26.25 12.88 34.23
C VAL A 24 -27.10 13.02 32.97
N ILE A 25 -27.79 14.14 32.77
CA ILE A 25 -28.58 14.40 31.56
C ILE A 25 -27.69 14.36 30.31
N VAL A 26 -26.53 15.02 30.34
CA VAL A 26 -25.57 15.00 29.23
C VAL A 26 -25.08 13.58 28.95
N ALA A 27 -24.77 12.80 29.99
CA ALA A 27 -24.34 11.41 29.84
C ALA A 27 -25.43 10.52 29.22
N VAL A 28 -26.69 10.70 29.61
CA VAL A 28 -27.83 9.96 29.03
C VAL A 28 -28.03 10.35 27.57
N ILE A 29 -28.02 11.65 27.25
CA ILE A 29 -28.16 12.14 25.86
C ILE A 29 -27.01 11.61 25.00
N TRP A 30 -25.77 11.72 25.48
CA TRP A 30 -24.59 11.20 24.78
C TRP A 30 -24.68 9.69 24.55
N SER A 31 -25.16 8.95 25.54
CA SER A 31 -25.36 7.50 25.42
C SER A 31 -26.35 7.17 24.31
N GLY A 32 -27.53 7.82 24.31
CA GLY A 32 -28.53 7.65 23.25
C GLY A 32 -27.97 7.99 21.86
N LEU A 33 -27.26 9.11 21.73
CA LEU A 33 -26.62 9.51 20.47
C LEU A 33 -25.56 8.52 20.01
N TRP A 34 -24.72 8.01 20.92
CA TRP A 34 -23.69 7.04 20.58
C TRP A 34 -24.28 5.72 20.08
N PHE A 35 -25.29 5.17 20.76
CA PHE A 35 -25.94 3.92 20.33
C PHE A 35 -26.69 4.11 18.99
N TYR A 36 -27.33 5.26 18.78
CA TYR A 36 -27.92 5.61 17.49
C TYR A 36 -26.87 5.66 16.37
N ALA A 37 -25.74 6.34 16.61
CA ALA A 37 -24.65 6.45 15.65
C ALA A 37 -23.99 5.09 15.37
N ALA A 38 -23.81 4.24 16.38
CA ALA A 38 -23.28 2.89 16.23
C ALA A 38 -24.20 2.03 15.35
N ASN A 39 -25.51 2.06 15.57
CA ASN A 39 -26.47 1.34 14.73
C ASN A 39 -26.47 1.86 13.28
N ARG A 40 -26.37 3.19 13.10
CA ARG A 40 -26.25 3.81 11.78
C ARG A 40 -24.97 3.39 11.05
N ALA A 41 -23.86 3.29 11.79
CA ALA A 41 -22.58 2.84 11.27
C ALA A 41 -22.61 1.38 10.81
N GLN A 42 -23.27 0.48 11.56
CA GLN A 42 -23.46 -0.91 11.12
C GLN A 42 -24.13 -0.98 9.74
N GLY A 43 -25.22 -0.22 9.54
CA GLY A 43 -25.91 -0.16 8.25
C GLY A 43 -25.05 0.42 7.11
N GLU A 44 -24.21 1.42 7.37
CA GLU A 44 -23.26 1.93 6.37
C GLU A 44 -22.18 0.92 6.01
N ILE A 45 -21.69 0.15 6.98
CA ILE A 45 -20.70 -0.91 6.73
C ILE A 45 -21.31 -1.98 5.85
N ASP A 46 -22.54 -2.41 6.12
CA ASP A 46 -23.23 -3.41 5.29
C ASP A 46 -23.50 -2.91 3.88
N ALA A 47 -23.94 -1.65 3.75
CA ALA A 47 -24.12 -1.00 2.46
C ALA A 47 -22.80 -0.87 1.70
N TRP A 48 -21.70 -0.56 2.38
CA TRP A 48 -20.36 -0.51 1.81
C TRP A 48 -19.89 -1.88 1.33
N ILE A 49 -20.03 -2.94 2.13
CA ILE A 49 -19.72 -4.32 1.73
C ILE A 49 -20.52 -4.72 0.48
N GLY A 50 -21.81 -4.35 0.43
CA GLY A 50 -22.66 -4.58 -0.74
C GLY A 50 -22.16 -3.86 -2.00
N ARG A 51 -21.72 -2.59 -1.87
CA ARG A 51 -21.12 -1.82 -2.99
C ARG A 51 -19.79 -2.43 -3.45
N GLU A 52 -18.94 -2.84 -2.51
CA GLU A 52 -17.66 -3.48 -2.81
C GLU A 52 -17.83 -4.79 -3.59
N ALA A 53 -18.85 -5.59 -3.24
CA ALA A 53 -19.15 -6.83 -3.96
C ALA A 53 -19.50 -6.57 -5.44
N GLN A 54 -20.22 -5.48 -5.74
CA GLN A 54 -20.49 -5.05 -7.13
C GLN A 54 -19.24 -4.58 -7.87
N LEU A 55 -18.21 -4.15 -7.14
CA LEU A 55 -16.91 -3.77 -7.66
C LEU A 55 -15.92 -4.95 -7.67
N GLY A 56 -16.37 -6.19 -7.44
CA GLY A 56 -15.53 -7.38 -7.46
C GLY A 56 -14.70 -7.61 -6.21
N ARG A 57 -15.02 -6.96 -5.07
CA ARG A 57 -14.36 -7.17 -3.77
C ARG A 57 -15.35 -7.69 -2.75
N ILE A 58 -15.21 -8.95 -2.38
CA ILE A 58 -16.16 -9.65 -1.51
C ILE A 58 -15.53 -9.80 -0.15
N TRP A 59 -16.08 -9.02 0.79
CA TRP A 59 -15.64 -9.00 2.17
C TRP A 59 -16.49 -9.96 3.00
N GLY A 60 -15.83 -10.85 3.74
CA GLY A 60 -16.47 -11.77 4.67
C GLY A 60 -16.05 -11.50 6.10
N CYS A 61 -17.04 -11.44 7.00
CA CYS A 61 -16.83 -11.36 8.44
C CYS A 61 -18.11 -11.82 9.16
N SER A 62 -18.20 -13.09 9.54
CA SER A 62 -19.37 -13.65 10.23
C SER A 62 -19.50 -13.14 11.66
N ASP A 63 -18.39 -13.09 12.39
CA ASP A 63 -18.35 -12.73 13.81
C ASP A 63 -17.96 -11.26 14.01
N ARG A 64 -18.72 -10.37 13.37
CA ARG A 64 -18.51 -8.92 13.44
C ARG A 64 -19.18 -8.33 14.67
N THR A 65 -18.43 -7.59 15.48
CA THR A 65 -18.96 -6.82 16.61
C THR A 65 -18.60 -5.34 16.48
N LEU A 66 -19.51 -4.45 16.87
CA LEU A 66 -19.27 -3.01 16.91
C LEU A 66 -19.45 -2.48 18.34
N GLY A 67 -18.40 -1.88 18.89
CA GLY A 67 -18.33 -1.31 20.24
C GLY A 67 -17.59 0.03 20.26
N GLY A 68 -16.94 0.38 21.38
CA GLY A 68 -16.10 1.59 21.50
C GLY A 68 -16.71 2.77 22.28
N PHE A 69 -17.85 2.57 22.94
CA PHE A 69 -18.46 3.58 23.79
C PHE A 69 -17.46 4.13 24.83
N PRO A 70 -17.46 5.45 25.11
CA PRO A 70 -18.33 6.50 24.57
C PRO A 70 -17.76 7.31 23.41
N PHE A 71 -16.48 7.12 23.05
CA PHE A 71 -15.75 8.12 22.25
C PHE A 71 -15.27 7.64 20.88
N ARG A 72 -15.45 6.36 20.58
CA ARG A 72 -15.02 5.76 19.31
C ARG A 72 -16.00 4.67 18.85
N PHE A 73 -15.79 4.22 17.62
CA PHE A 73 -16.39 3.01 17.07
C PHE A 73 -15.27 1.99 16.88
N GLU A 74 -15.40 0.83 17.52
CA GLU A 74 -14.47 -0.30 17.40
C GLU A 74 -15.20 -1.45 16.71
N LEU A 75 -14.80 -1.79 15.49
CA LEU A 75 -15.26 -2.98 14.80
C LEU A 75 -14.22 -4.08 14.99
N ARG A 76 -14.64 -5.23 15.52
CA ARG A 76 -13.80 -6.43 15.64
C ARG A 76 -14.38 -7.54 14.80
N CYS A 77 -13.51 -8.24 14.11
CA CYS A 77 -13.86 -9.36 13.26
C CYS A 77 -12.88 -10.51 13.48
N GLN A 78 -13.41 -11.72 13.72
CA GLN A 78 -12.61 -12.94 13.68
C GLN A 78 -12.61 -13.52 12.27
N SER A 79 -11.46 -14.00 11.83
CA SER A 79 -11.26 -14.64 10.52
C SER A 79 -11.81 -13.83 9.33
N PRO A 80 -11.43 -12.55 9.17
CA PRO A 80 -11.86 -11.77 8.02
C PRO A 80 -11.37 -12.41 6.72
N THR A 81 -12.22 -12.33 5.68
CA THR A 81 -11.87 -12.77 4.33
C THR A 81 -12.08 -11.66 3.32
N LEU A 82 -11.21 -11.62 2.31
CA LEU A 82 -11.37 -10.77 1.14
C LEU A 82 -11.14 -11.62 -0.10
N GLU A 83 -12.15 -11.73 -0.96
CA GLU A 83 -12.00 -12.29 -2.29
C GLU A 83 -12.07 -11.19 -3.34
N THR A 84 -11.20 -11.25 -4.33
CA THR A 84 -11.23 -10.37 -5.49
C THR A 84 -11.69 -11.15 -6.72
N ARG A 85 -12.57 -10.54 -7.52
CA ARG A 85 -13.10 -11.08 -8.77
C ARG A 85 -13.02 -10.02 -9.86
N GLY A 86 -12.81 -10.45 -11.10
CA GLY A 86 -12.71 -9.57 -12.26
C GLY A 86 -11.28 -9.30 -12.72
N GLY A 87 -10.26 -9.61 -11.91
CA GLY A 87 -8.83 -9.62 -12.29
C GLY A 87 -8.16 -10.92 -11.88
N ASP A 88 -6.93 -10.85 -11.36
CA ASP A 88 -6.30 -11.99 -10.71
C ASP A 88 -7.10 -12.34 -9.45
N ALA A 89 -7.74 -13.51 -9.47
CA ALA A 89 -8.65 -13.90 -8.42
C ALA A 89 -7.84 -14.30 -7.20
N MET A 90 -7.83 -13.44 -6.19
CA MET A 90 -7.07 -13.65 -4.95
C MET A 90 -8.02 -13.76 -3.77
N ARG A 91 -7.72 -14.69 -2.86
CA ARG A 91 -8.35 -14.80 -1.54
C ARG A 91 -7.34 -14.48 -0.45
N PHE A 92 -7.69 -13.53 0.40
CA PHE A 92 -6.92 -13.15 1.57
C PHE A 92 -7.70 -13.53 2.83
N THR A 93 -7.02 -14.10 3.80
CA THR A 93 -7.56 -14.34 5.15
C THR A 93 -6.60 -13.79 6.19
N ALA A 94 -7.10 -13.42 7.37
CA ALA A 94 -6.28 -13.08 8.53
C ALA A 94 -6.88 -13.71 9.80
N VAL A 95 -6.17 -13.67 10.94
CA VAL A 95 -6.71 -14.21 12.20
C VAL A 95 -7.82 -13.33 12.73
N SER A 96 -7.59 -12.02 12.78
CA SER A 96 -8.60 -11.05 13.18
C SER A 96 -8.29 -9.68 12.59
N THR A 97 -9.30 -8.80 12.59
CA THR A 97 -9.10 -7.38 12.35
C THR A 97 -9.80 -6.54 13.41
N HIS A 98 -9.16 -5.42 13.76
CA HIS A 98 -9.67 -4.43 14.67
C HIS A 98 -9.64 -3.07 13.97
N VAL A 99 -10.81 -2.51 13.72
CA VAL A 99 -11.00 -1.24 13.00
C VAL A 99 -11.56 -0.20 13.95
N VAL A 100 -10.97 0.98 13.96
CA VAL A 100 -11.31 2.08 14.87
C VAL A 100 -11.58 3.35 14.08
N ALA A 101 -12.66 4.04 14.43
CA ALA A 101 -12.95 5.40 13.99
C ALA A 101 -13.38 6.26 15.19
N GLN A 102 -12.96 7.52 15.25
CA GLN A 102 -13.36 8.42 16.35
C GLN A 102 -14.74 9.02 16.08
N VAL A 103 -15.56 9.24 17.12
CA VAL A 103 -16.90 9.81 16.96
C VAL A 103 -16.88 11.20 16.33
N TRP A 104 -15.85 12.01 16.61
CA TRP A 104 -15.65 13.35 16.04
C TRP A 104 -14.90 13.36 14.70
N ALA A 105 -14.39 12.22 14.24
CA ALA A 105 -13.68 12.09 12.97
C ALA A 105 -14.02 10.74 12.30
N PRO A 106 -15.31 10.48 11.98
CA PRO A 106 -15.75 9.17 11.49
C PRO A 106 -15.20 8.82 10.09
N SER A 107 -14.71 9.81 9.35
CA SER A 107 -14.07 9.61 8.04
C SER A 107 -12.60 9.21 8.13
N HIS A 108 -12.00 9.24 9.32
CA HIS A 108 -10.66 8.73 9.58
C HIS A 108 -10.75 7.36 10.27
N ILE A 109 -10.35 6.33 9.53
CA ILE A 109 -10.45 4.93 9.94
C ILE A 109 -9.04 4.38 10.07
N VAL A 110 -8.75 3.70 11.17
CA VAL A 110 -7.51 2.94 11.38
C VAL A 110 -7.87 1.48 11.58
N ALA A 111 -7.27 0.59 10.81
CA ALA A 111 -7.51 -0.85 10.85
C ALA A 111 -6.20 -1.60 11.14
N GLU A 112 -6.22 -2.48 12.12
CA GLU A 112 -5.14 -3.40 12.42
C GLU A 112 -5.56 -4.82 12.06
N PHE A 113 -4.65 -5.59 11.49
CA PHE A 113 -4.86 -6.99 11.13
C PHE A 113 -3.87 -7.86 11.88
N ALA A 114 -4.35 -8.94 12.47
CA ALA A 114 -3.51 -9.93 13.15
C ALA A 114 -3.14 -11.06 12.18
N GLY A 115 -1.84 -11.32 12.05
CA GLY A 115 -1.31 -12.46 11.32
C GLY A 115 -1.43 -13.79 12.11
N PRO A 116 -1.12 -14.92 11.48
CA PRO A 116 -0.75 -15.03 10.07
C PRO A 116 -1.94 -14.83 9.13
N ALA A 117 -1.67 -14.22 7.98
CA ALA A 117 -2.59 -14.19 6.85
C ALA A 117 -2.26 -15.28 5.84
N ARG A 118 -3.29 -15.78 5.17
CA ARG A 118 -3.13 -16.67 4.02
C ARG A 118 -3.57 -15.94 2.76
N VAL A 119 -2.72 -15.97 1.75
CA VAL A 119 -2.99 -15.41 0.41
C VAL A 119 -3.03 -16.57 -0.56
N GLU A 120 -4.14 -16.73 -1.24
CA GLU A 120 -4.37 -17.79 -2.21
C GLU A 120 -4.70 -17.17 -3.57
N ASP A 121 -3.93 -17.55 -4.57
CA ASP A 121 -4.25 -17.30 -5.97
C ASP A 121 -5.24 -18.37 -6.42
N LEU A 122 -6.49 -17.97 -6.63
CA LEU A 122 -7.58 -18.85 -7.02
C LEU A 122 -7.49 -19.31 -8.48
N ASN A 123 -6.64 -18.65 -9.30
CA ASN A 123 -6.40 -19.07 -10.68
C ASN A 123 -5.35 -20.17 -10.75
N THR A 124 -4.26 -20.08 -9.97
CA THR A 124 -3.17 -21.06 -9.98
C THR A 124 -3.27 -22.12 -8.88
N GLY A 125 -4.07 -21.86 -7.84
CA GLY A 125 -4.10 -22.66 -6.60
C GLY A 125 -2.90 -22.43 -5.68
N SER A 126 -2.00 -21.51 -6.03
CA SER A 126 -0.81 -21.20 -5.22
C SER A 126 -1.23 -20.52 -3.93
N ALA A 127 -0.61 -20.90 -2.81
CA ALA A 127 -0.87 -20.29 -1.52
C ALA A 127 0.42 -19.80 -0.87
N TYR A 128 0.29 -18.69 -0.14
CA TYR A 128 1.36 -18.04 0.59
C TYR A 128 0.86 -17.72 2.00
N ALA A 129 1.75 -17.82 2.98
CA ALA A 129 1.52 -17.33 4.33
C ALA A 129 2.29 -16.03 4.53
N ALA A 130 1.64 -15.04 5.13
CA ALA A 130 2.27 -13.77 5.49
C ALA A 130 2.12 -13.56 6.99
N ASN A 131 3.19 -13.19 7.68
CA ASN A 131 3.19 -12.88 9.10
C ASN A 131 3.92 -11.57 9.39
N TRP A 132 3.56 -10.91 10.48
CA TRP A 132 4.07 -9.60 10.88
C TRP A 132 3.87 -9.37 12.38
N SER A 133 4.61 -8.43 12.95
CA SER A 133 4.40 -7.98 14.34
C SER A 133 3.31 -6.90 14.43
N LEU A 134 3.16 -6.08 13.39
CA LEU A 134 2.10 -5.09 13.24
C LEU A 134 1.77 -4.91 11.75
N LEU A 135 0.48 -4.95 11.40
CA LEU A 135 -0.02 -4.47 10.11
C LEU A 135 -1.15 -3.49 10.40
N GLN A 136 -0.87 -2.21 10.18
CA GLN A 136 -1.83 -1.13 10.39
C GLN A 136 -2.09 -0.41 9.08
N MET A 137 -3.36 -0.19 8.78
CA MET A 137 -3.85 0.59 7.65
C MET A 137 -4.63 1.79 8.18
N SER A 138 -4.57 2.92 7.50
CA SER A 138 -5.35 4.11 7.83
C SER A 138 -5.94 4.70 6.56
N GLY A 139 -7.22 5.00 6.57
CA GLY A 139 -7.95 5.64 5.47
C GLY A 139 -8.58 6.95 5.92
N VAL A 140 -8.55 7.96 5.05
CA VAL A 140 -9.28 9.21 5.25
C VAL A 140 -10.19 9.44 4.04
N GLY A 141 -11.49 9.59 4.28
CA GLY A 141 -12.48 9.97 3.28
C GLY A 141 -12.95 11.42 3.42
N ASP A 142 -13.59 11.94 2.37
CA ASP A 142 -14.37 13.17 2.47
C ASP A 142 -15.82 12.90 2.96
N LEU A 143 -16.63 13.95 3.08
CA LEU A 143 -18.01 13.87 3.54
C LEU A 143 -18.94 13.09 2.59
N THR A 144 -18.52 12.86 1.35
CA THR A 144 -19.24 12.05 0.36
C THR A 144 -18.81 10.58 0.39
N GLY A 145 -17.88 10.23 1.28
CA GLY A 145 -17.32 8.88 1.39
C GLY A 145 -16.28 8.55 0.32
N ARG A 146 -15.80 9.54 -0.44
CA ARG A 146 -14.75 9.30 -1.44
C ARG A 146 -13.39 9.23 -0.73
N PRO A 147 -12.57 8.19 -0.97
CA PRO A 147 -11.24 8.08 -0.36
C PRO A 147 -10.33 9.23 -0.79
N GLN A 148 -9.62 9.83 0.17
CA GLN A 148 -8.70 10.94 -0.05
C GLN A 148 -7.26 10.56 0.27
N ARG A 149 -7.05 9.76 1.33
CA ARG A 149 -5.73 9.27 1.74
C ARG A 149 -5.81 7.83 2.21
N PHE A 150 -4.75 7.09 1.96
CA PHE A 150 -4.52 5.74 2.44
C PHE A 150 -3.08 5.62 2.93
N SER A 151 -2.88 4.97 4.05
CA SER A 151 -1.58 4.63 4.61
C SER A 151 -1.60 3.18 5.05
N LEU A 152 -0.48 2.50 4.90
CA LEU A 152 -0.23 1.15 5.35
C LEU A 152 1.18 1.09 5.89
N GLN A 153 1.34 0.51 7.07
CA GLN A 153 2.63 0.15 7.64
C GLN A 153 2.61 -1.30 8.10
N ALA A 154 3.70 -2.01 7.85
CA ALA A 154 3.88 -3.38 8.25
C ALA A 154 5.27 -3.58 8.85
N HIS A 155 5.33 -4.17 10.05
CA HIS A 155 6.57 -4.43 10.78
C HIS A 155 6.90 -5.92 10.80
N ASP A 156 8.18 -6.23 10.66
CA ASP A 156 8.74 -7.58 10.72
C ASP A 156 8.00 -8.57 9.81
N MET A 157 7.71 -8.12 8.59
CA MET A 157 7.03 -8.89 7.56
C MET A 157 7.83 -10.13 7.18
N ARG A 158 7.14 -11.27 7.08
CA ARG A 158 7.66 -12.55 6.59
C ARG A 158 6.66 -13.15 5.62
N ILE A 159 7.12 -13.50 4.43
CA ILE A 159 6.32 -14.17 3.40
C ILE A 159 6.93 -15.54 3.18
N GLU A 160 6.10 -16.57 3.32
CA GLU A 160 6.50 -17.96 3.27
C GLU A 160 5.59 -18.72 2.31
N GLN A 161 6.16 -19.65 1.55
CA GLN A 161 5.37 -20.65 0.83
C GLN A 161 5.11 -21.82 1.81
N PRO A 162 3.85 -22.17 2.08
CA PRO A 162 3.53 -23.33 2.90
C PRO A 162 4.17 -24.59 2.32
N GLY A 163 4.86 -25.35 3.16
CA GLY A 163 5.40 -26.65 2.76
C GLY A 163 4.28 -27.66 2.49
N SER A 164 4.55 -28.64 1.64
CA SER A 164 3.75 -29.86 1.55
C SER A 164 3.84 -30.65 2.86
N ALA A 165 2.90 -31.58 3.11
CA ALA A 165 2.90 -32.39 4.32
C ALA A 165 4.28 -32.99 4.63
N GLY A 166 4.84 -32.67 5.80
CA GLY A 166 6.17 -33.11 6.25
C GLY A 166 7.36 -32.23 5.81
N THR A 167 7.14 -31.14 5.07
CA THR A 167 8.19 -30.20 4.65
C THR A 167 8.04 -28.87 5.40
N GLN A 168 9.17 -28.25 5.77
CA GLN A 168 9.17 -26.92 6.38
C GLN A 168 8.72 -25.84 5.38
N PRO A 169 8.04 -24.77 5.85
CA PRO A 169 7.72 -23.62 5.00
C PRO A 169 8.99 -23.00 4.39
N LEU A 170 8.92 -22.60 3.12
CA LEU A 170 10.00 -21.93 2.44
C LEU A 170 9.87 -20.41 2.63
N SER A 171 10.82 -19.79 3.33
CA SER A 171 10.89 -18.33 3.43
C SER A 171 11.23 -17.70 2.08
N LEU A 172 10.32 -16.90 1.55
CA LEU A 172 10.46 -16.25 0.24
C LEU A 172 11.04 -14.84 0.40
N ALA A 173 10.52 -14.07 1.36
CA ALA A 173 10.94 -12.71 1.62
C ALA A 173 10.69 -12.28 3.07
N THR A 174 11.51 -11.37 3.56
CA THR A 174 11.31 -10.67 4.83
C THR A 174 11.55 -9.17 4.65
N ALA A 175 10.99 -8.35 5.54
CA ALA A 175 11.32 -6.93 5.66
C ALA A 175 11.07 -6.46 7.09
N ARG A 176 11.94 -5.60 7.62
CA ARG A 176 11.76 -5.04 8.97
C ARG A 176 10.63 -4.01 9.00
N LEU A 177 10.53 -3.20 7.95
CA LEU A 177 9.50 -2.20 7.78
C LEU A 177 9.10 -2.14 6.31
N PHE A 178 7.79 -2.17 6.06
CA PHE A 178 7.21 -1.83 4.77
C PHE A 178 6.16 -0.74 4.98
N GLU A 179 6.23 0.31 4.16
CA GLU A 179 5.31 1.44 4.21
C GLU A 179 4.75 1.71 2.82
N PHE A 180 3.48 2.05 2.76
CA PHE A 180 2.81 2.50 1.55
C PHE A 180 1.81 3.60 1.90
N HIS A 181 1.90 4.72 1.19
CA HIS A 181 1.02 5.86 1.33
C HIS A 181 0.50 6.25 -0.05
N ALA A 182 -0.78 6.57 -0.12
CA ALA A 182 -1.41 7.08 -1.32
C ALA A 182 -2.34 8.23 -0.96
N ARG A 183 -2.43 9.21 -1.84
CA ARG A 183 -3.45 10.27 -1.77
C ARG A 183 -4.03 10.54 -3.14
N ARG A 184 -5.28 10.98 -3.17
CA ARG A 184 -5.93 11.43 -4.39
C ARG A 184 -5.16 12.62 -4.97
N ALA A 185 -4.90 12.56 -6.28
CA ALA A 185 -4.40 13.67 -7.07
C ALA A 185 -5.54 14.14 -7.99
N PRO A 186 -6.20 15.27 -7.72
CA PRO A 186 -7.30 15.74 -8.56
C PRO A 186 -6.86 15.93 -10.01
N GLY A 187 -7.69 15.49 -10.95
CA GLY A 187 -7.44 15.71 -12.37
C GLY A 187 -7.55 17.19 -12.74
N ALA A 188 -6.71 17.64 -13.67
CA ALA A 188 -6.82 18.97 -14.27
C ALA A 188 -7.70 18.93 -15.53
N ASP A 189 -8.35 20.05 -15.86
CA ASP A 189 -9.07 20.26 -17.13
C ASP A 189 -10.11 19.18 -17.46
N GLY A 190 -10.83 18.69 -16.44
CA GLY A 190 -11.86 17.65 -16.59
C GLY A 190 -11.32 16.24 -16.80
N LYS A 191 -10.00 16.02 -16.71
CA LYS A 191 -9.40 14.68 -16.75
C LYS A 191 -9.75 13.88 -15.49
N PRO A 192 -9.77 12.54 -15.56
CA PRO A 192 -9.97 11.71 -14.38
C PRO A 192 -8.88 11.92 -13.33
N ASP A 193 -9.26 11.79 -12.06
CA ASP A 193 -8.32 11.86 -10.92
C ASP A 193 -7.20 10.82 -11.06
N GLY A 194 -6.03 11.18 -10.53
CA GLY A 194 -4.89 10.30 -10.32
C GLY A 194 -4.65 9.98 -8.85
N VAL A 195 -3.46 9.42 -8.59
CA VAL A 195 -2.97 9.06 -7.27
C VAL A 195 -1.50 9.44 -7.15
N ASP A 196 -1.17 10.21 -6.11
CA ASP A 196 0.21 10.34 -5.63
C ASP A 196 0.49 9.19 -4.68
N TYR A 197 1.65 8.54 -4.80
CA TYR A 197 2.02 7.41 -3.98
C TYR A 197 3.47 7.53 -3.48
N ALA A 198 3.69 6.98 -2.29
CA ALA A 198 5.02 6.81 -1.70
C ALA A 198 5.09 5.43 -1.05
N SER A 199 6.17 4.69 -1.26
CA SER A 199 6.41 3.39 -0.66
C SER A 199 7.86 3.26 -0.19
N GLY A 200 8.03 2.62 0.95
CA GLY A 200 9.33 2.36 1.56
C GLY A 200 9.45 0.91 2.01
N MET A 201 10.65 0.35 1.90
CA MET A 201 11.00 -0.93 2.50
C MET A 201 12.37 -0.80 3.17
N ARG A 202 12.51 -1.35 4.38
CA ARG A 202 13.77 -1.39 5.13
C ARG A 202 14.16 -2.81 5.49
N ASP A 203 15.45 -3.08 5.40
CA ASP A 203 16.07 -4.36 5.74
C ASP A 203 15.38 -5.54 5.04
N GLY A 204 14.99 -5.35 3.77
CA GLY A 204 14.34 -6.37 2.96
C GLY A 204 15.30 -7.52 2.62
N GLN A 205 14.83 -8.76 2.66
CA GLN A 205 15.59 -9.91 2.16
C GLN A 205 14.69 -10.75 1.27
N SER A 206 15.26 -11.36 0.24
CA SER A 206 14.53 -12.23 -0.68
C SER A 206 15.39 -13.39 -1.10
N ALA A 207 14.85 -14.60 -1.02
CA ALA A 207 15.52 -15.81 -1.51
C ALA A 207 15.83 -15.70 -3.01
N VAL A 208 14.93 -15.08 -3.78
CA VAL A 208 15.09 -14.84 -5.22
C VAL A 208 16.23 -13.86 -5.48
N LEU A 209 16.27 -12.71 -4.79
CA LEU A 209 17.35 -11.74 -4.97
C LEU A 209 18.71 -12.30 -4.56
N ASN A 210 18.76 -13.08 -3.48
CA ASN A 210 19.97 -13.78 -3.04
C ASN A 210 20.48 -14.74 -4.13
N ALA A 211 19.59 -15.50 -4.78
CA ALA A 211 19.95 -16.40 -5.88
C ALA A 211 20.52 -15.65 -7.11
N LEU A 212 20.09 -14.41 -7.33
CA LEU A 212 20.61 -13.53 -8.39
C LEU A 212 21.90 -12.80 -8.00
N GLY A 213 22.45 -13.07 -6.81
CA GLY A 213 23.70 -12.46 -6.32
C GLY A 213 23.53 -11.10 -5.63
N VAL A 214 22.29 -10.64 -5.43
CA VAL A 214 21.99 -9.47 -4.60
C VAL A 214 21.87 -9.92 -3.15
N THR A 215 23.02 -10.05 -2.48
CA THR A 215 23.08 -10.54 -1.10
C THR A 215 23.03 -9.41 -0.08
N GLY A 216 22.34 -9.66 1.04
CA GLY A 216 22.21 -8.73 2.16
C GLY A 216 20.89 -7.94 2.17
N PRO A 217 20.73 -7.02 3.14
CA PRO A 217 19.52 -6.23 3.26
C PRO A 217 19.32 -5.30 2.05
N VAL A 218 18.06 -5.17 1.64
CA VAL A 218 17.62 -4.33 0.54
C VAL A 218 16.69 -3.26 1.09
N ASP A 219 17.07 -2.01 0.90
CA ASP A 219 16.21 -0.85 1.15
C ASP A 219 15.61 -0.38 -0.17
N MET A 220 14.34 0.02 -0.12
CA MET A 220 13.63 0.58 -1.28
C MET A 220 12.93 1.87 -0.89
N THR A 221 12.97 2.85 -1.77
CA THR A 221 12.12 4.04 -1.74
C THR A 221 11.53 4.26 -3.12
N LEU A 222 10.23 4.50 -3.18
CA LEU A 222 9.49 4.72 -4.40
C LEU A 222 8.50 5.86 -4.17
N GLN A 223 8.50 6.88 -5.02
CA GLN A 223 7.59 8.02 -4.95
C GLN A 223 7.25 8.47 -6.37
N GLY A 224 5.97 8.77 -6.59
CA GLY A 224 5.51 9.25 -7.88
C GLY A 224 4.02 9.55 -7.92
N THR A 225 3.55 9.79 -9.13
CA THR A 225 2.16 10.13 -9.43
C THR A 225 1.68 9.32 -10.63
N VAL A 226 0.53 8.66 -10.52
CA VAL A 226 -0.18 8.03 -11.64
C VAL A 226 -1.44 8.81 -11.93
N SER A 227 -1.45 9.58 -13.02
CA SER A 227 -2.64 10.32 -13.46
C SER A 227 -3.70 9.40 -14.06
N ALA A 228 -4.95 9.86 -14.14
CA ALA A 228 -6.08 9.14 -14.74
C ALA A 228 -6.26 7.69 -14.24
N SER A 229 -6.11 7.48 -12.93
CA SER A 229 -6.11 6.17 -12.26
C SER A 229 -7.24 6.01 -11.24
N ALA A 230 -8.31 6.80 -11.36
CA ALA A 230 -9.44 6.81 -10.44
C ALA A 230 -10.22 5.48 -10.33
N ASP A 231 -10.16 4.61 -11.37
CA ASP A 231 -10.83 3.31 -11.34
C ASP A 231 -9.96 2.24 -10.66
N LEU A 232 -10.34 1.88 -9.45
CA LEU A 232 -9.64 0.89 -8.61
C LEU A 232 -10.32 -0.48 -8.58
N ARG A 233 -11.29 -0.76 -9.47
CA ARG A 233 -11.92 -2.10 -9.56
C ARG A 233 -10.88 -3.17 -9.90
N PRO A 234 -10.93 -4.37 -9.30
CA PRO A 234 -10.09 -5.49 -9.75
C PRO A 234 -10.38 -5.78 -11.23
N MET A 235 -9.31 -5.78 -12.03
CA MET A 235 -9.36 -6.06 -13.46
C MET A 235 -8.01 -6.61 -13.89
N PRO A 236 -7.90 -7.35 -15.00
CA PRO A 236 -6.62 -7.85 -15.48
C PRO A 236 -5.68 -6.68 -15.80
N VAL A 237 -4.39 -6.85 -15.53
CA VAL A 237 -3.39 -5.77 -15.69
C VAL A 237 -3.40 -5.19 -17.10
N THR A 238 -3.51 -6.03 -18.13
CA THR A 238 -3.57 -5.58 -19.53
C THR A 238 -4.76 -4.67 -19.82
N GLN A 239 -5.95 -5.01 -19.30
CA GLN A 239 -7.14 -4.18 -19.43
C GLN A 239 -6.99 -2.85 -18.68
N ARG A 240 -6.37 -2.88 -17.49
CA ARG A 240 -6.07 -1.66 -16.72
C ARG A 240 -5.15 -0.73 -17.49
N LEU A 241 -4.05 -1.25 -18.03
CA LEU A 241 -3.11 -0.47 -18.83
C LEU A 241 -3.79 0.11 -20.08
N ARG A 242 -4.66 -0.64 -20.74
CA ARG A 242 -5.44 -0.16 -21.90
C ARG A 242 -6.39 0.97 -21.53
N ALA A 243 -7.15 0.83 -20.44
CA ALA A 243 -8.07 1.87 -19.97
C ALA A 243 -7.31 3.15 -19.54
N TRP A 244 -6.18 2.98 -18.86
CA TRP A 244 -5.31 4.07 -18.44
C TRP A 244 -4.69 4.81 -19.64
N ALA A 245 -4.20 4.07 -20.63
CA ALA A 245 -3.68 4.65 -21.89
C ALA A 245 -4.77 5.43 -22.64
N ALA A 246 -5.99 4.85 -22.75
CA ALA A 246 -7.13 5.50 -23.39
C ALA A 246 -7.57 6.79 -22.68
N ALA A 247 -7.35 6.88 -21.37
CA ALA A 247 -7.61 8.09 -20.58
C ALA A 247 -6.47 9.13 -20.65
N GLY A 248 -5.43 8.88 -21.46
CA GLY A 248 -4.25 9.76 -21.57
C GLY A 248 -3.36 9.72 -20.34
N GLY A 249 -3.31 8.57 -19.67
CA GLY A 249 -2.56 8.36 -18.44
C GLY A 249 -1.05 8.56 -18.58
N MET A 250 -0.48 9.19 -17.56
CA MET A 250 0.96 9.41 -17.38
C MET A 250 1.38 9.02 -15.96
N ALA A 251 2.45 8.26 -15.88
CA ALA A 251 3.09 7.82 -14.64
C ALA A 251 4.39 8.60 -14.49
N THR A 252 4.46 9.44 -13.47
CA THR A 252 5.67 10.19 -13.11
C THR A 252 6.33 9.50 -11.94
N LEU A 253 7.63 9.26 -12.07
CA LEU A 253 8.50 8.69 -11.07
C LEU A 253 9.41 9.81 -10.53
N GLU A 254 9.08 10.31 -9.35
CA GLU A 254 9.81 11.40 -8.70
C GLU A 254 11.07 10.87 -8.00
N ARG A 255 10.98 9.67 -7.44
CA ARG A 255 12.11 8.96 -6.84
C ARG A 255 11.86 7.47 -6.87
N PHE A 256 12.79 6.73 -7.44
CA PHE A 256 12.98 5.32 -7.16
C PHE A 256 14.42 5.12 -6.73
N ALA A 257 14.62 4.45 -5.61
CA ALA A 257 15.93 4.09 -5.11
C ALA A 257 15.84 2.69 -4.51
N VAL A 258 16.74 1.79 -4.92
CA VAL A 258 16.95 0.49 -4.32
C VAL A 258 18.41 0.39 -3.95
N THR A 259 18.71 0.09 -2.70
CA THR A 259 20.09 -0.06 -2.22
C THR A 259 20.27 -1.38 -1.50
N SER A 260 21.42 -2.00 -1.73
CA SER A 260 21.93 -3.14 -0.96
C SER A 260 23.41 -2.88 -0.63
N PRO A 261 24.12 -3.78 0.07
CA PRO A 261 25.54 -3.60 0.35
C PRO A 261 26.40 -3.36 -0.90
N LYS A 262 26.07 -4.00 -2.03
CA LYS A 262 26.86 -3.96 -3.27
C LYS A 262 26.15 -3.30 -4.45
N LEU A 263 24.87 -2.96 -4.29
CA LEU A 263 24.03 -2.46 -5.36
C LEU A 263 23.44 -1.11 -4.98
N ALA A 264 23.37 -0.19 -5.93
CA ALA A 264 22.42 0.91 -5.88
C ALA A 264 21.79 1.10 -7.24
N VAL A 265 20.47 1.25 -7.26
CA VAL A 265 19.69 1.57 -8.45
C VAL A 265 18.86 2.80 -8.13
N THR A 266 18.84 3.75 -9.03
CA THR A 266 17.94 4.91 -8.96
C THR A 266 17.21 5.09 -10.26
N SER A 267 16.00 5.63 -10.19
CA SER A 267 15.29 6.07 -11.38
C SER A 267 14.39 7.27 -11.11
N THR A 268 14.30 8.16 -12.08
CA THR A 268 13.32 9.24 -12.14
C THR A 268 12.84 9.41 -13.59
N GLY A 269 11.69 10.07 -13.78
CA GLY A 269 11.21 10.41 -15.11
C GLY A 269 9.71 10.29 -15.24
N ALA A 270 9.21 10.21 -16.48
CA ALA A 270 7.79 10.08 -16.74
C ALA A 270 7.57 9.22 -17.97
N VAL A 271 6.56 8.34 -17.88
CA VAL A 271 6.18 7.42 -18.95
C VAL A 271 4.67 7.40 -19.15
N SER A 272 4.26 7.06 -20.37
CA SER A 272 2.88 6.90 -20.81
C SER A 272 2.81 5.76 -21.82
N LEU A 273 1.59 5.33 -22.14
CA LEU A 273 1.35 4.32 -23.18
C LEU A 273 0.53 4.95 -24.30
N ASP A 274 0.88 4.63 -25.55
CA ASP A 274 0.05 4.96 -26.70
C ASP A 274 -1.17 4.00 -26.80
N PRO A 275 -2.13 4.26 -27.71
CA PRO A 275 -3.29 3.39 -27.89
C PRO A 275 -2.96 1.96 -28.33
N GLN A 276 -1.74 1.71 -28.81
CA GLN A 276 -1.23 0.39 -29.18
C GLN A 276 -0.43 -0.26 -28.04
N GLY A 277 -0.43 0.32 -26.84
CA GLY A 277 0.26 -0.22 -25.67
C GLY A 277 1.78 -0.05 -25.71
N ARG A 278 2.32 0.83 -26.57
CA ARG A 278 3.76 1.08 -26.67
C ARG A 278 4.17 2.21 -25.73
N LEU A 279 5.33 2.04 -25.10
CA LEU A 279 5.86 2.98 -24.10
C LEU A 279 6.37 4.27 -24.77
N ASN A 280 6.07 5.39 -24.13
CA ASN A 280 6.55 6.72 -24.49
C ASN A 280 7.02 7.46 -23.25
N GLY A 281 8.11 8.22 -23.34
CA GLY A 281 8.58 9.05 -22.24
C GLY A 281 10.10 9.05 -22.06
N LYS A 282 10.54 9.50 -20.89
CA LYS A 282 11.97 9.57 -20.53
C LYS A 282 12.17 9.04 -19.12
N LEU A 283 13.23 8.27 -18.94
CA LEU A 283 13.66 7.78 -17.64
C LEU A 283 15.16 8.04 -17.49
N ASP A 284 15.54 8.72 -16.42
CA ASP A 284 16.92 8.77 -15.98
C ASP A 284 17.13 7.61 -15.02
N LEU A 285 18.12 6.76 -15.31
CA LEU A 285 18.51 5.63 -14.49
C LEU A 285 19.90 5.88 -13.93
N GLY A 286 20.12 5.55 -12.66
CA GLY A 286 21.45 5.47 -12.07
C GLY A 286 21.70 4.06 -11.55
N PHE A 287 22.89 3.53 -11.77
CA PHE A 287 23.26 2.19 -11.33
C PHE A 287 24.70 2.17 -10.78
N ALA A 288 24.89 1.66 -9.57
CA ALA A 288 26.19 1.29 -9.03
C ALA A 288 26.24 -0.21 -8.72
N GLY A 289 27.36 -0.86 -9.04
CA GLY A 289 27.54 -2.31 -8.83
C GLY A 289 27.11 -3.21 -10.00
N LEU A 290 26.97 -2.68 -11.22
CA LEU A 290 26.42 -3.42 -12.38
C LEU A 290 27.24 -4.68 -12.70
N ASN A 291 28.56 -4.56 -12.63
CA ASN A 291 29.47 -5.65 -12.92
C ASN A 291 29.26 -6.84 -11.96
N ASP A 292 28.98 -6.56 -10.69
CA ASP A 292 28.76 -7.61 -9.68
C ASP A 292 27.42 -8.30 -9.89
N LEU A 293 26.37 -7.55 -10.24
CA LEU A 293 25.08 -8.12 -10.61
C LEU A 293 25.20 -9.01 -11.84
N VAL A 294 25.87 -8.53 -12.90
CA VAL A 294 26.06 -9.29 -14.15
C VAL A 294 26.82 -10.59 -13.87
N LYS A 295 27.90 -10.54 -13.08
CA LYS A 295 28.60 -11.76 -12.65
C LYS A 295 27.74 -12.68 -11.78
N GLY A 296 26.79 -12.15 -11.03
CA GLY A 296 25.81 -12.92 -10.26
C GLY A 296 24.83 -13.66 -11.16
N LEU A 297 24.25 -12.94 -12.12
CA LEU A 297 23.32 -13.48 -13.11
C LEU A 297 23.97 -14.52 -14.03
N ASP A 298 25.22 -14.29 -14.43
CA ASP A 298 26.00 -15.25 -15.24
C ASP A 298 26.23 -16.56 -14.48
N ARG A 299 26.65 -16.49 -13.20
CA ARG A 299 26.78 -17.66 -12.33
C ARG A 299 25.47 -18.38 -12.09
N ALA A 300 24.36 -17.65 -12.03
CA ALA A 300 23.02 -18.21 -11.88
C ALA A 300 22.47 -18.81 -13.19
N GLY A 301 23.16 -18.64 -14.33
CA GLY A 301 22.69 -19.08 -15.64
C GLY A 301 21.48 -18.32 -16.16
N VAL A 302 21.20 -17.13 -15.62
CA VAL A 302 20.00 -16.34 -15.91
C VAL A 302 20.23 -15.32 -17.03
N ILE A 303 21.47 -15.09 -17.46
CA ILE A 303 21.76 -14.22 -18.62
C ILE A 303 21.58 -15.01 -19.92
N PRO A 304 20.57 -14.68 -20.76
CA PRO A 304 20.56 -15.15 -22.14
C PRO A 304 21.82 -14.64 -22.85
N ARG A 305 22.49 -15.47 -23.66
CA ARG A 305 23.71 -15.08 -24.39
C ARG A 305 23.53 -13.82 -25.26
N GLU A 306 22.29 -13.50 -25.60
CA GLU A 306 21.86 -12.35 -26.40
C GLU A 306 21.96 -11.00 -25.67
N VAL A 307 22.03 -10.96 -24.33
CA VAL A 307 21.97 -9.70 -23.56
C VAL A 307 23.37 -9.19 -23.15
N SER A 308 24.40 -10.04 -23.20
CA SER A 308 25.78 -9.67 -22.84
C SER A 308 26.35 -8.48 -23.65
N PRO A 309 26.09 -8.34 -24.97
CA PRO A 309 26.53 -7.16 -25.72
C PRO A 309 25.87 -5.85 -25.26
N ILE A 310 24.62 -5.92 -24.79
CA ILE A 310 23.84 -4.75 -24.32
C ILE A 310 24.45 -4.20 -23.03
N VAL A 311 24.87 -5.08 -22.11
CA VAL A 311 25.55 -4.70 -20.85
C VAL A 311 26.86 -3.96 -21.14
N GLY A 312 27.66 -4.46 -22.09
CA GLY A 312 28.90 -3.81 -22.49
C GLY A 312 28.69 -2.45 -23.16
N ALA A 313 27.68 -2.34 -24.03
CA ALA A 313 27.32 -1.07 -24.67
C ALA A 313 26.82 -0.03 -23.65
N LEU A 314 26.03 -0.44 -22.66
CA LEU A 314 25.60 0.43 -21.57
C LEU A 314 26.82 0.98 -20.81
N ALA A 315 27.77 0.14 -20.41
CA ALA A 315 28.96 0.57 -19.69
C ALA A 315 29.79 1.65 -20.43
N MET A 316 29.75 1.67 -21.77
CA MET A 316 30.46 2.63 -22.62
C MET A 316 29.73 3.96 -22.83
N VAL A 317 28.39 3.96 -22.81
CA VAL A 317 27.56 5.14 -23.12
C VAL A 317 27.12 5.89 -21.86
N GLY A 318 27.11 5.21 -20.72
CA GLY A 318 26.67 5.79 -19.47
C GLY A 318 27.65 6.82 -18.90
N LYS A 319 27.13 7.86 -18.27
CA LYS A 319 27.94 8.90 -17.64
C LYS A 319 28.27 8.50 -16.21
N GLN A 320 29.56 8.52 -15.86
CA GLN A 320 29.97 8.28 -14.47
C GLN A 320 29.43 9.37 -13.55
N GLY A 321 28.89 8.98 -12.41
CA GLY A 321 28.32 9.90 -11.44
C GLY A 321 27.91 9.22 -10.14
N PRO A 322 27.61 10.00 -9.10
CA PRO A 322 27.16 9.46 -7.82
C PRO A 322 25.75 8.86 -7.95
N VAL A 323 25.58 7.62 -7.46
CA VAL A 323 24.29 6.93 -7.35
C VAL A 323 24.12 6.48 -5.90
N GLU A 324 23.22 7.12 -5.17
CA GLU A 324 23.01 6.92 -3.71
C GLU A 324 24.34 6.91 -2.93
N GLY A 325 25.21 7.90 -3.22
CA GLY A 325 26.51 8.06 -2.56
C GLY A 325 27.64 7.15 -3.04
N ARG A 326 27.41 6.30 -4.05
CA ARG A 326 28.42 5.40 -4.64
C ARG A 326 28.83 5.84 -6.04
N GLN A 327 30.05 5.51 -6.44
CA GLN A 327 30.46 5.67 -7.84
C GLN A 327 29.66 4.68 -8.70
N GLY A 328 28.93 5.22 -9.66
CA GLY A 328 28.08 4.46 -10.56
C GLY A 328 28.00 5.12 -11.92
N THR A 329 27.02 4.66 -12.69
CA THR A 329 26.79 5.08 -14.06
C THR A 329 25.34 5.50 -14.21
N THR A 330 25.13 6.63 -14.88
CA THR A 330 23.81 7.18 -15.17
C THR A 330 23.48 7.07 -16.66
N PHE A 331 22.21 6.81 -16.96
CA PHE A 331 21.69 6.56 -18.29
C PHE A 331 20.45 7.42 -18.51
N ALA A 332 20.46 8.22 -19.58
CA ALA A 332 19.25 8.87 -20.07
C ALA A 332 18.58 7.93 -21.08
N LEU A 333 17.47 7.33 -20.68
CA LEU A 333 16.62 6.53 -21.54
C LEU A 333 15.46 7.35 -22.07
N SER A 334 15.09 7.12 -23.32
CA SER A 334 13.84 7.64 -23.87
C SER A 334 13.12 6.55 -24.66
N PHE A 335 11.80 6.62 -24.62
CA PHE A 335 10.91 5.72 -25.32
C PHE A 335 10.07 6.55 -26.29
N ASP A 336 10.03 6.09 -27.54
CA ASP A 336 9.32 6.74 -28.64
C ASP A 336 8.60 5.67 -29.44
N ALA A 337 7.28 5.57 -29.23
CA ALA A 337 6.42 4.51 -29.74
C ALA A 337 7.01 3.11 -29.52
N GLY A 338 7.51 2.83 -28.32
CA GLY A 338 8.14 1.56 -27.94
C GLY A 338 9.61 1.41 -28.36
N THR A 339 10.16 2.33 -29.16
CA THR A 339 11.59 2.32 -29.47
C THR A 339 12.38 2.81 -28.27
N LEU A 340 13.22 1.95 -27.69
CA LEU A 340 14.14 2.31 -26.61
C LEU A 340 15.37 3.00 -27.22
N LYS A 341 15.61 4.23 -26.77
CA LYS A 341 16.77 5.04 -27.16
C LYS A 341 17.64 5.32 -25.94
N LEU A 342 18.95 5.08 -26.08
CA LEU A 342 19.97 5.42 -25.09
C LEU A 342 20.77 6.61 -25.60
N ALA A 343 20.78 7.72 -24.85
CA ALA A 343 21.43 8.96 -25.27
C ALA A 343 21.02 9.43 -26.69
N GLY A 344 19.76 9.15 -27.09
CA GLY A 344 19.19 9.51 -28.39
C GLY A 344 19.34 8.46 -29.50
N PHE A 345 20.17 7.42 -29.31
CA PHE A 345 20.37 6.37 -30.30
C PHE A 345 19.47 5.16 -30.03
N PRO A 346 18.79 4.60 -31.05
CA PRO A 346 17.97 3.40 -30.87
C PRO A 346 18.82 2.19 -30.49
N VAL A 347 18.48 1.54 -29.39
CA VAL A 347 19.20 0.35 -28.87
C VAL A 347 18.30 -0.88 -28.77
N GLY A 348 16.99 -0.73 -28.93
CA GLY A 348 16.05 -1.84 -28.91
C GLY A 348 14.60 -1.43 -29.04
N ILE A 349 13.71 -2.41 -28.99
CA ILE A 349 12.26 -2.23 -29.03
C ILE A 349 11.69 -2.87 -27.77
N VAL A 350 10.87 -2.11 -27.03
CA VAL A 350 10.04 -2.64 -25.96
C VAL A 350 8.71 -3.10 -26.58
N PRO A 351 8.35 -4.38 -26.45
CA PRO A 351 7.08 -4.88 -26.96
C PRO A 351 5.88 -4.13 -26.35
N PRO A 352 4.75 -4.03 -27.07
CA PRO A 352 3.50 -3.54 -26.53
C PRO A 352 3.10 -4.25 -25.22
N LEU A 353 2.51 -3.50 -24.28
CA LEU A 353 2.08 -4.03 -22.99
C LEU A 353 0.64 -4.60 -23.00
N PHE A 354 -0.13 -4.43 -24.08
CA PHE A 354 -1.50 -4.96 -24.22
C PHE A 354 -1.99 -5.04 -25.66
#